data_AF-A0A850W1C7-F1
#
_entry.id   AF-A0A850W1C7-F1
#
_cell.length_a   1.000
_cell.length_b   1.000
_cell.length_c   1.000
_cell.angle_alpha   90.00
_cell.angle_beta   90.00
_cell.angle_gamma   90.00
#
_symmetry.space_group_name_H-M   'P 1'
#
loop_
_entity.id
_entity.type
_entity.pdbx_description
1 polymer ?
#
loop_
_entity_poly.entity_id
_entity_poly.type
_entity_poly.pdbx_seq_one_letter_code
_entity_poly.pdbx_strand_id
1 'polypeptide(L)'
;MEATGTDEVEKIKSKFMSAWHNMKYSWVLKTKTYFSRNSPVFLLGKCYHFKTDESGELSTDGSNFDKINTEISGNVEEFRKDFISRIWLTYREEFPQIKGSALTTDCGWGCTLRTGQMLLAQGLMLHFLGRAWVWPDALDVDNSDSESWTAHTVKKLTASFEASLTAEREPKILSNHHQGTLKRNYDGSEMRNEVYHRKIISWFGDSPLAAFGLHQLIEYGKKSGKIAGDWYGPAVVAHILRKAVEEARDPELQGVTVYVAQDCTVYSSDVIDRQCSFMDSGKADPKAVIILVPVRLGGERTNMDYIEFVK
;
A
#
# COMPACT_ATOMS: atom_id res chain seq x y z
N MET A 1 -19.42 -37.34 25.06
CA MET A 1 -19.71 -36.67 23.78
C MET A 1 -20.18 -35.26 24.11
N GLU A 2 -19.26 -34.31 24.32
CA GLU A 2 -19.61 -32.92 24.71
C GLU A 2 -18.69 -31.86 24.10
N ALA A 3 -17.68 -32.25 23.32
CA ALA A 3 -16.68 -31.31 22.77
C ALA A 3 -17.08 -30.65 21.44
N THR A 4 -18.12 -31.14 20.76
CA THR A 4 -18.52 -30.64 19.43
C THR A 4 -19.41 -29.40 19.50
N GLY A 5 -20.21 -29.24 20.56
CA GLY A 5 -21.14 -28.11 20.68
C GLY A 5 -20.47 -26.79 21.04
N THR A 6 -19.37 -26.80 21.79
CA THR A 6 -18.62 -25.59 22.18
C THR A 6 -17.85 -25.00 21.01
N ASP A 7 -17.29 -25.84 20.14
CA ASP A 7 -16.47 -25.43 18.99
C ASP A 7 -17.34 -24.77 17.88
N GLU A 8 -18.56 -25.27 17.68
CA GLU A 8 -19.52 -24.61 16.78
C GLU A 8 -19.98 -23.25 17.30
N VAL A 9 -20.19 -23.12 18.61
CA VAL A 9 -20.58 -21.85 19.24
C VAL A 9 -19.46 -20.82 19.14
N GLU A 10 -18.20 -21.22 19.30
CA GLU A 10 -17.05 -20.31 19.11
C GLU A 10 -16.87 -19.89 17.65
N LYS A 11 -17.10 -20.79 16.70
CA LYS A 11 -17.09 -20.49 15.27
C LYS A 11 -18.23 -19.55 14.86
N ILE A 12 -19.41 -19.69 15.46
CA ILE A 12 -20.54 -18.78 15.24
C ILE A 12 -20.24 -17.41 15.86
N LYS A 13 -19.67 -17.38 17.07
CA LYS A 13 -19.24 -16.13 17.72
C LYS A 13 -18.18 -15.40 16.92
N SER A 14 -17.17 -16.09 16.38
CA SER A 14 -16.13 -15.47 15.55
C SER A 14 -16.69 -14.93 14.24
N LYS A 15 -17.60 -15.67 13.58
CA LYS A 15 -18.33 -15.19 12.40
C LYS A 15 -19.22 -13.99 12.71
N PHE A 16 -19.95 -14.01 13.82
CA PHE A 16 -20.80 -12.90 14.24
C PHE A 16 -19.98 -11.67 14.63
N MET A 17 -18.88 -11.84 15.35
CA MET A 17 -17.95 -10.76 15.68
C MET A 17 -17.25 -10.22 14.44
N SER A 18 -16.91 -11.07 13.47
CA SER A 18 -16.39 -10.64 12.16
C SER A 18 -17.45 -9.85 11.40
N ALA A 19 -18.69 -10.33 11.33
CA ALA A 19 -19.80 -9.60 10.72
C ALA A 19 -20.09 -8.27 11.42
N TRP A 20 -19.99 -8.22 12.75
CA TRP A 20 -20.14 -7.02 13.55
C TRP A 20 -18.98 -6.04 13.35
N HIS A 21 -17.75 -6.52 13.28
CA HIS A 21 -16.57 -5.72 12.97
C HIS A 21 -16.61 -5.22 11.52
N ASN A 22 -17.03 -6.04 10.57
CA ASN A 22 -17.33 -5.63 9.20
C ASN A 22 -18.41 -4.55 9.22
N MET A 23 -19.51 -4.69 9.95
CA MET A 23 -20.53 -3.64 10.01
C MET A 23 -20.02 -2.34 10.68
N LYS A 24 -19.26 -2.47 11.77
CA LYS A 24 -18.75 -1.35 12.57
C LYS A 24 -17.62 -0.58 11.88
N TYR A 25 -16.75 -1.27 11.15
CA TYR A 25 -15.59 -0.69 10.47
C TYR A 25 -15.78 -0.51 8.95
N SER A 26 -16.73 -1.21 8.31
CA SER A 26 -17.11 -1.01 6.89
C SER A 26 -18.13 0.12 6.69
N TRP A 27 -18.46 0.88 7.74
CA TRP A 27 -19.05 2.21 7.57
C TRP A 27 -17.97 3.18 7.09
N VAL A 28 -17.62 3.07 5.80
CA VAL A 28 -16.83 4.06 5.09
C VAL A 28 -17.68 5.33 5.01
N LEU A 29 -17.55 6.17 6.04
CA LEU A 29 -18.02 7.55 6.04
C LEU A 29 -17.76 8.13 4.65
N LYS A 30 -18.80 8.72 4.05
CA LYS A 30 -18.72 9.46 2.80
C LYS A 30 -17.89 10.73 2.99
N THR A 31 -16.63 10.59 3.39
CA THR A 31 -15.71 11.72 3.47
C THR A 31 -15.17 11.92 2.07
N LYS A 32 -15.79 12.86 1.34
CA LYS A 32 -15.14 13.49 0.19
C LYS A 32 -13.85 14.12 0.72
N THR A 33 -12.71 13.62 0.26
CA THR A 33 -11.38 14.11 0.60
C THR A 33 -11.08 15.32 -0.27
N TYR A 34 -11.06 16.52 0.33
CA TYR A 34 -10.78 17.74 -0.41
C TYR A 34 -9.30 18.09 -0.37
N PHE A 35 -8.66 18.21 -1.54
CA PHE A 35 -7.28 18.68 -1.67
C PHE A 35 -7.27 20.17 -1.97
N SER A 36 -6.51 20.92 -1.18
CA SER A 36 -6.22 22.31 -1.51
C SER A 36 -5.45 22.36 -2.83
N ARG A 37 -5.97 23.09 -3.83
CA ARG A 37 -5.26 23.32 -5.09
C ARG A 37 -4.02 24.20 -4.93
N ASN A 38 -3.94 24.92 -3.81
CA ASN A 38 -2.89 25.89 -3.53
C ASN A 38 -1.77 25.32 -2.65
N SER A 39 -1.89 24.08 -2.20
CA SER A 39 -0.91 23.44 -1.32
C SER A 39 -0.33 22.20 -1.99
N PRO A 40 1.00 21.98 -1.92
CA PRO A 40 1.60 20.78 -2.44
C PRO A 40 1.10 19.54 -1.68
N VAL A 41 0.96 18.43 -2.40
CA VAL A 41 0.71 17.11 -1.84
C VAL A 41 1.98 16.29 -1.94
N PHE A 42 2.48 15.82 -0.80
CA PHE A 42 3.64 14.93 -0.76
C PHE A 42 3.19 13.49 -0.66
N LEU A 43 3.73 12.63 -1.52
CA LEU A 43 3.52 11.19 -1.49
C LEU A 43 4.89 10.52 -1.58
N LEU A 44 5.34 9.92 -0.47
CA LEU A 44 6.57 9.10 -0.41
C LEU A 44 7.77 9.75 -1.11
N GLY A 45 8.07 11.01 -0.76
CA GLY A 45 9.20 11.78 -1.30
C GLY A 45 8.99 12.46 -2.65
N LYS A 46 7.83 12.30 -3.30
CA LYS A 46 7.44 13.11 -4.47
C LYS A 46 6.48 14.22 -4.06
N CYS A 47 6.56 15.36 -4.76
CA CYS A 47 5.74 16.55 -4.52
C CYS A 47 4.84 16.81 -5.73
N TYR A 48 3.54 16.98 -5.49
CA TYR A 48 2.52 17.18 -6.49
C TYR A 48 1.81 18.52 -6.25
N HIS A 49 1.65 19.33 -7.30
CA HIS A 49 1.00 20.66 -7.27
C HIS A 49 -0.21 20.68 -8.20
N PHE A 50 -1.39 21.00 -7.67
CA PHE A 50 -2.66 20.96 -8.44
C PHE A 50 -3.12 22.34 -8.95
N LYS A 51 -2.20 23.32 -8.99
CA LYS A 51 -2.45 24.68 -9.48
C LYS A 51 -2.44 24.69 -11.01
N THR A 52 -3.36 25.47 -11.59
CA THR A 52 -3.37 25.83 -13.02
C THR A 52 -2.35 26.95 -13.26
N ASP A 53 -1.46 26.81 -14.24
CA ASP A 53 -0.64 27.93 -14.70
C ASP A 53 -1.51 28.87 -15.54
N GLU A 54 -2.20 29.82 -14.89
CA GLU A 54 -2.74 31.00 -15.58
C GLU A 54 -1.60 32.00 -15.84
N SER A 55 -0.75 31.71 -16.82
CA SER A 55 0.21 32.69 -17.34
C SER A 55 0.49 32.44 -18.82
N GLY A 56 -0.44 32.92 -19.63
CA GLY A 56 -0.24 33.20 -21.05
C GLY A 56 -1.00 34.48 -21.39
N GLU A 57 -0.50 35.63 -20.92
CA GLU A 57 -0.90 36.90 -21.52
C GLU A 57 -0.41 36.91 -22.97
N LEU A 58 -1.31 36.62 -23.92
CA LEU A 58 -1.14 37.08 -25.29
C LEU A 58 -2.50 37.47 -25.89
N SER A 59 -2.65 38.79 -26.02
CA SER A 59 -3.47 39.57 -26.95
C SER A 59 -4.54 38.86 -27.81
N THR A 60 -5.76 39.40 -27.71
CA THR A 60 -6.79 39.59 -28.76
C THR A 60 -6.42 39.14 -30.18
N ASP A 61 -7.13 38.16 -30.74
CA ASP A 61 -8.20 38.34 -31.75
C ASP A 61 -8.54 36.98 -32.45
N GLY A 62 -9.79 36.77 -32.88
CA GLY A 62 -10.18 35.84 -33.96
C GLY A 62 -10.43 34.33 -33.72
N SER A 63 -11.72 33.97 -33.61
CA SER A 63 -12.43 32.79 -34.20
C SER A 63 -12.00 31.32 -33.99
N ASN A 64 -12.98 30.53 -33.48
CA ASN A 64 -13.36 29.12 -33.71
C ASN A 64 -12.29 28.03 -33.97
N PHE A 65 -12.11 27.11 -33.02
CA PHE A 65 -12.35 25.64 -33.15
C PHE A 65 -11.95 24.96 -31.81
N ASP A 66 -12.80 24.09 -31.27
CA ASP A 66 -12.56 23.14 -30.16
C ASP A 66 -11.35 23.38 -29.23
N LYS A 67 -11.51 24.26 -28.23
CA LYS A 67 -10.62 24.26 -27.04
C LYS A 67 -11.05 23.14 -26.09
N ILE A 68 -10.61 21.95 -26.44
CA ILE A 68 -10.57 20.73 -25.64
C ILE A 68 -9.86 21.02 -24.30
N ASN A 69 -10.56 20.78 -23.19
CA ASN A 69 -10.03 20.47 -21.85
C ASN A 69 -8.68 21.09 -21.46
N THR A 70 -8.61 22.41 -21.36
CA THR A 70 -7.39 23.12 -20.94
C THR A 70 -7.03 22.81 -19.47
N GLU A 71 -6.00 21.97 -19.29
CA GLU A 71 -4.92 22.07 -18.30
C GLU A 71 -5.26 22.04 -16.79
N ILE A 72 -6.03 21.06 -16.31
CA ILE A 72 -5.96 20.62 -14.89
C ILE A 72 -4.98 19.41 -14.73
N SER A 73 -4.49 18.87 -15.84
CA SER A 73 -3.95 17.51 -15.92
C SER A 73 -2.54 17.31 -15.35
N GLY A 74 -1.71 18.36 -15.30
CA GLY A 74 -0.24 18.19 -15.21
C GLY A 74 0.29 17.47 -13.96
N ASN A 75 -0.47 17.40 -12.86
CA ASN A 75 0.03 16.79 -11.62
C ASN A 75 -1.01 15.93 -10.88
N VAL A 76 -2.30 16.16 -11.11
CA VAL A 76 -3.37 15.35 -10.49
C VAL A 76 -3.33 13.92 -11.02
N GLU A 77 -3.21 13.76 -12.33
CA GLU A 77 -3.26 12.45 -12.96
C GLU A 77 -2.01 11.64 -12.61
N GLU A 78 -0.86 12.30 -12.56
CA GLU A 78 0.38 11.70 -12.09
C GLU A 78 0.30 11.29 -10.62
N PHE A 79 -0.30 12.13 -9.77
CA PHE A 79 -0.58 11.78 -8.38
C PHE A 79 -1.49 10.55 -8.29
N ARG A 80 -2.60 10.52 -9.03
CA ARG A 80 -3.56 9.41 -9.05
C ARG A 80 -2.89 8.11 -9.49
N LYS A 81 -2.17 8.14 -10.60
CA LYS A 81 -1.38 7.01 -11.10
C LYS A 81 -0.43 6.51 -10.02
N ASP A 82 0.35 7.40 -9.40
CA ASP A 82 1.31 7.02 -8.38
C ASP A 82 0.65 6.45 -7.11
N PHE A 83 -0.46 7.05 -6.67
CA PHE A 83 -1.22 6.61 -5.51
C PHE A 83 -1.85 5.22 -5.71
N ILE A 84 -2.50 4.99 -6.85
CA ILE A 84 -3.13 3.70 -7.17
C ILE A 84 -2.08 2.60 -7.41
N SER A 85 -0.89 2.99 -7.86
CA SER A 85 0.24 2.07 -8.03
C SER A 85 0.86 1.58 -6.74
N ARG A 86 0.37 1.97 -5.55
CA ARG A 86 0.89 1.48 -4.27
C ARG A 86 0.17 0.19 -3.87
N ILE A 87 0.93 -0.78 -3.38
CA ILE A 87 0.37 -2.04 -2.91
C ILE A 87 -0.47 -1.78 -1.65
N TRP A 88 -1.77 -2.00 -1.78
CA TRP A 88 -2.73 -1.84 -0.69
C TRP A 88 -3.15 -3.21 -0.14
N LEU A 89 -2.88 -3.42 1.14
CA LEU A 89 -3.21 -4.67 1.84
C LEU A 89 -4.23 -4.37 2.94
N THR A 90 -5.37 -5.05 2.85
CA THR A 90 -6.51 -4.86 3.75
C THR A 90 -6.73 -6.09 4.62
N TYR A 91 -7.70 -6.00 5.53
CA TYR A 91 -8.26 -7.19 6.14
C TYR A 91 -8.75 -8.18 5.07
N ARG A 92 -8.63 -9.47 5.41
CA ARG A 92 -9.05 -10.60 4.60
C ARG A 92 -9.76 -11.62 5.47
N GLU A 93 -10.55 -12.44 4.81
CA GLU A 93 -11.24 -13.58 5.39
C GLU A 93 -11.10 -14.77 4.45
N GLU A 94 -11.49 -15.94 4.94
CA GLU A 94 -11.43 -17.21 4.21
C GLU A 94 -10.03 -17.65 3.78
N PHE A 95 -8.98 -17.06 4.36
CA PHE A 95 -7.63 -17.60 4.23
C PHE A 95 -7.48 -18.90 5.06
N PRO A 96 -6.49 -19.76 4.76
CA PRO A 96 -6.26 -21.00 5.52
C PRO A 96 -6.13 -20.74 7.03
N GLN A 97 -6.64 -21.64 7.85
CA GLN A 97 -6.63 -21.46 9.32
C GLN A 97 -5.22 -21.18 9.86
N ILE A 98 -5.08 -20.16 10.69
CA ILE A 98 -3.80 -19.81 11.31
C ILE A 98 -3.44 -20.87 12.37
N LYS A 99 -2.25 -21.46 12.22
CA LYS A 99 -1.73 -22.52 13.11
C LYS A 99 -1.81 -22.12 14.59
N GLY A 100 -2.47 -22.94 15.39
CA GLY A 100 -2.64 -22.71 16.83
C GLY A 100 -3.81 -21.78 17.18
N SER A 101 -4.71 -21.50 16.24
CA SER A 101 -5.94 -20.74 16.46
C SER A 101 -7.08 -21.26 15.58
N ALA A 102 -8.32 -20.82 15.83
CA ALA A 102 -9.47 -21.06 14.94
C ALA A 102 -9.67 -19.96 13.88
N LEU A 103 -8.74 -19.00 13.77
CA LEU A 103 -8.92 -17.80 12.96
C LEU A 103 -8.60 -18.05 11.48
N THR A 104 -9.55 -17.69 10.62
CA THR A 104 -9.44 -17.63 9.15
C THR A 104 -9.68 -16.20 8.64
N THR A 105 -9.58 -15.21 9.53
CA THR A 105 -9.74 -13.78 9.22
C THR A 105 -8.89 -12.94 10.16
N ASP A 106 -8.41 -11.81 9.66
CA ASP A 106 -7.70 -10.80 10.44
C ASP A 106 -8.55 -9.55 10.76
N CYS A 107 -9.83 -9.58 10.40
CA CYS A 107 -10.79 -8.53 10.65
C CYS A 107 -10.85 -8.18 12.15
N GLY A 108 -10.52 -6.92 12.46
CA GLY A 108 -10.61 -6.36 13.81
C GLY A 108 -9.36 -6.52 14.69
N TRP A 109 -8.27 -7.12 14.19
CA TRP A 109 -7.02 -7.23 14.94
C TRP A 109 -5.75 -7.13 14.08
N GLY A 110 -5.81 -7.44 12.78
CA GLY A 110 -4.64 -7.49 11.90
C GLY A 110 -4.11 -6.15 11.36
N CYS A 111 -4.71 -5.01 11.70
CA CYS A 111 -4.46 -3.74 10.98
C CYS A 111 -3.00 -3.30 10.98
N THR A 112 -2.31 -3.44 12.11
CA THR A 112 -0.91 -3.05 12.22
C THR A 112 -0.01 -3.99 11.43
N LEU A 113 -0.34 -5.27 11.34
CA LEU A 113 0.36 -6.23 10.49
C LEU A 113 0.17 -5.86 9.01
N ARG A 114 -1.06 -5.56 8.57
CA ARG A 114 -1.35 -5.09 7.20
C ARG A 114 -0.60 -3.81 6.86
N THR A 115 -0.54 -2.87 7.80
CA THR A 115 0.24 -1.63 7.64
C THR A 115 1.74 -1.93 7.51
N GLY A 116 2.27 -2.85 8.32
CA GLY A 116 3.65 -3.31 8.19
C GLY A 116 3.93 -4.00 6.86
N GLN A 117 3.02 -4.84 6.38
CA GLN A 117 3.14 -5.46 5.06
C GLN A 117 3.19 -4.40 3.95
N MET A 118 2.34 -3.37 3.98
CA MET A 118 2.37 -2.27 2.99
C MET A 118 3.68 -1.49 3.05
N LEU A 119 4.22 -1.24 4.26
CA LEU A 119 5.51 -0.57 4.44
C LEU A 119 6.65 -1.38 3.82
N LEU A 120 6.70 -2.69 4.09
CA LEU A 120 7.71 -3.58 3.51
C LEU A 120 7.53 -3.70 2.00
N ALA A 121 6.30 -3.89 1.52
CA ALA A 121 5.97 -3.96 0.09
C ALA A 121 6.45 -2.71 -0.65
N GLN A 122 6.24 -1.52 -0.07
CA GLN A 122 6.75 -0.28 -0.64
C GLN A 122 8.28 -0.25 -0.69
N GLY A 123 8.97 -0.73 0.34
CA GLY A 123 10.43 -0.86 0.34
C GLY A 123 10.94 -1.78 -0.77
N LEU A 124 10.27 -2.92 -0.98
CA LEU A 124 10.59 -3.86 -2.07
C LEU A 124 10.29 -3.26 -3.44
N MET A 125 9.17 -2.55 -3.60
CA MET A 125 8.88 -1.82 -4.84
C MET A 125 9.96 -0.79 -5.16
N LEU A 126 10.43 -0.03 -4.17
CA LEU A 126 11.53 0.93 -4.35
C LEU A 126 12.83 0.23 -4.79
N HIS A 127 13.12 -0.94 -4.22
CA HIS A 127 14.32 -1.70 -4.54
C HIS A 127 14.29 -2.32 -5.95
N PHE A 128 13.21 -3.00 -6.32
CA PHE A 128 13.14 -3.76 -7.57
C PHE A 128 12.62 -2.95 -8.77
N LEU A 129 11.72 -1.98 -8.54
CA LEU A 129 11.05 -1.23 -9.60
C LEU A 129 11.46 0.26 -9.63
N GLY A 130 11.97 0.77 -8.50
CA GLY A 130 12.32 2.18 -8.34
C GLY A 130 11.12 3.08 -8.03
N ARG A 131 11.38 4.24 -7.41
CA ARG A 131 10.34 5.20 -6.99
C ARG A 131 9.51 5.76 -8.15
N ALA A 132 10.09 5.84 -9.35
CA ALA A 132 9.41 6.41 -10.51
C ALA A 132 8.37 5.46 -11.12
N TRP A 133 8.45 4.15 -10.82
CA TRP A 133 7.57 3.16 -11.41
C TRP A 133 6.11 3.34 -10.96
N VAL A 134 5.21 3.21 -11.94
CA VAL A 134 3.76 3.21 -11.78
C VAL A 134 3.20 1.99 -12.49
N TRP A 135 2.12 1.43 -11.94
CA TRP A 135 1.43 0.30 -12.51
C TRP A 135 0.75 0.73 -13.83
N PRO A 136 1.03 0.07 -14.96
CA PRO A 136 0.51 0.47 -16.26
C PRO A 136 -1.00 0.65 -16.34
N ASP A 137 -1.75 -0.16 -15.59
CA ASP A 137 -3.22 -0.21 -15.63
C ASP A 137 -3.85 0.60 -14.48
N ALA A 138 -3.08 1.44 -13.77
CA ALA A 138 -3.54 2.16 -12.58
C ALA A 138 -4.80 3.02 -12.79
N LEU A 139 -5.05 3.49 -14.02
CA LEU A 139 -6.25 4.27 -14.35
C LEU A 139 -7.30 3.48 -15.13
N ASP A 140 -6.93 2.32 -15.68
CA ASP A 140 -7.85 1.46 -16.41
C ASP A 140 -8.74 0.62 -15.48
N VAL A 141 -8.53 0.75 -14.16
CA VAL A 141 -9.38 0.18 -13.09
C VAL A 141 -10.85 0.62 -13.22
N ASP A 142 -11.12 1.74 -13.89
CA ASP A 142 -12.47 2.26 -14.13
C ASP A 142 -13.30 1.39 -15.09
N ASN A 143 -12.67 0.61 -15.98
CA ASN A 143 -13.37 -0.14 -17.05
C ASN A 143 -13.54 -1.64 -16.78
N SER A 144 -13.16 -2.15 -15.60
CA SER A 144 -13.40 -3.55 -15.23
C SER A 144 -14.70 -3.69 -14.44
N ASP A 145 -15.66 -4.43 -15.00
CA ASP A 145 -16.93 -4.86 -14.39
C ASP A 145 -16.76 -5.93 -13.30
N SER A 146 -15.53 -6.19 -12.85
CA SER A 146 -15.29 -7.10 -11.73
C SER A 146 -15.59 -6.38 -10.41
N GLU A 147 -16.79 -6.61 -9.88
CA GLU A 147 -17.29 -6.13 -8.59
C GLU A 147 -16.51 -6.71 -7.39
N SER A 148 -15.20 -6.42 -7.29
CA SER A 148 -14.46 -6.67 -6.07
C SER A 148 -14.57 -5.46 -5.13
N TRP A 149 -14.76 -5.69 -3.84
CA TRP A 149 -14.83 -4.64 -2.81
C TRP A 149 -13.59 -3.72 -2.81
N THR A 150 -12.43 -4.25 -3.19
CA THR A 150 -11.18 -3.49 -3.39
C THR A 150 -11.30 -2.55 -4.60
N ALA A 151 -11.80 -3.03 -5.75
CA ALA A 151 -12.05 -2.20 -6.91
C ALA A 151 -13.10 -1.11 -6.62
N HIS A 152 -14.17 -1.41 -5.87
CA HIS A 152 -15.14 -0.40 -5.43
C HIS A 152 -14.47 0.65 -4.52
N THR A 153 -13.59 0.26 -3.61
CA THR A 153 -12.90 1.21 -2.73
C THR A 153 -11.93 2.10 -3.49
N VAL A 154 -11.16 1.55 -4.43
CA VAL A 154 -10.30 2.33 -5.32
C VAL A 154 -11.15 3.27 -6.17
N LYS A 155 -12.22 2.79 -6.83
CA LYS A 155 -13.18 3.62 -7.57
C LYS A 155 -13.77 4.75 -6.70
N LYS A 156 -14.11 4.48 -5.44
CA LYS A 156 -14.67 5.48 -4.51
C LYS A 156 -13.64 6.50 -4.05
N LEU A 157 -12.39 6.10 -3.79
CA LEU A 157 -11.30 7.02 -3.47
C LEU A 157 -11.00 7.89 -4.69
N THR A 158 -10.82 7.28 -5.86
CA THR A 158 -10.62 7.96 -7.14
C THR A 158 -11.75 8.95 -7.45
N ALA A 159 -13.01 8.55 -7.31
CA ALA A 159 -14.17 9.44 -7.48
C ALA A 159 -14.25 10.54 -6.42
N SER A 160 -13.79 10.28 -5.19
CA SER A 160 -13.65 11.29 -4.14
C SER A 160 -12.60 12.34 -4.48
N PHE A 161 -11.47 11.91 -5.07
CA PHE A 161 -10.46 12.81 -5.65
C PHE A 161 -11.04 13.63 -6.80
N GLU A 162 -11.71 13.00 -7.76
CA GLU A 162 -12.34 13.70 -8.89
C GLU A 162 -13.37 14.73 -8.41
N ALA A 163 -14.25 14.36 -7.49
CA ALA A 163 -15.26 15.25 -6.94
C ALA A 163 -14.70 16.43 -6.12
N SER A 164 -13.50 16.29 -5.55
CA SER A 164 -12.78 17.43 -4.93
C SER A 164 -12.22 18.40 -5.97
N LEU A 165 -11.98 17.93 -7.19
CA LEU A 165 -11.30 18.69 -8.24
C LEU A 165 -12.29 19.30 -9.24
N THR A 166 -13.51 18.75 -9.31
CA THR A 166 -14.65 19.30 -10.05
C THR A 166 -15.70 19.82 -9.08
N ALA A 167 -15.43 20.96 -8.44
CA ALA A 167 -16.53 21.80 -7.97
C ALA A 167 -17.16 22.41 -9.23
N GLU A 168 -18.35 21.93 -9.59
CA GLU A 168 -19.18 22.30 -10.74
C GLU A 168 -18.92 21.54 -12.05
N ARG A 169 -19.67 20.44 -12.25
CA ARG A 169 -20.35 20.13 -13.51
C ARG A 169 -21.39 19.01 -13.30
N GLU A 170 -22.60 19.26 -13.80
CA GLU A 170 -23.71 18.30 -13.87
C GLU A 170 -23.40 17.11 -14.81
N PRO A 171 -24.05 15.94 -14.61
CA PRO A 171 -23.71 14.72 -15.34
C PRO A 171 -24.20 14.78 -16.78
N LYS A 172 -23.30 14.54 -17.75
CA LYS A 172 -23.67 14.26 -19.14
C LYS A 172 -23.49 12.78 -19.45
N ILE A 173 -24.51 12.23 -20.12
CA ILE A 173 -24.67 10.86 -20.56
C ILE A 173 -23.54 10.48 -21.53
N LEU A 174 -22.85 9.37 -21.25
CA LEU A 174 -21.75 8.86 -22.06
C LEU A 174 -22.30 8.06 -23.26
N SER A 175 -21.83 8.40 -24.47
CA SER A 175 -22.07 7.62 -25.68
C SER A 175 -21.05 6.48 -25.80
N ASN A 176 -21.54 5.28 -26.10
CA ASN A 176 -20.76 4.09 -26.40
C ASN A 176 -19.79 4.33 -27.57
N HIS A 177 -18.48 4.17 -27.33
CA HIS A 177 -17.50 3.96 -28.39
C HIS A 177 -16.89 2.56 -28.27
N HIS A 178 -16.91 1.85 -29.39
CA HIS A 178 -16.53 0.45 -29.53
C HIS A 178 -15.04 0.17 -29.24
N GLN A 179 -14.81 -0.96 -28.57
CA GLN A 179 -13.50 -1.56 -28.31
C GLN A 179 -12.72 -1.85 -29.60
N GLY A 180 -11.56 -1.19 -29.75
CA GLY A 180 -10.46 -1.70 -30.54
C GLY A 180 -9.40 -2.28 -29.60
N THR A 181 -9.24 -3.59 -29.60
CA THR A 181 -8.18 -4.28 -28.86
C THR A 181 -6.82 -3.96 -29.49
N LEU A 182 -6.21 -2.84 -29.09
CA LEU A 182 -4.83 -2.52 -29.43
C LEU A 182 -3.90 -3.43 -28.64
N LYS A 183 -3.29 -4.40 -29.33
CA LYS A 183 -2.14 -5.17 -28.84
C LYS A 183 -1.03 -4.16 -28.49
N ARG A 184 -0.88 -3.86 -27.21
CA ARG A 184 0.17 -3.00 -26.67
C ARG A 184 1.51 -3.71 -26.86
N ASN A 185 2.40 -3.13 -27.68
CA ASN A 185 3.76 -3.65 -27.88
C ASN A 185 4.56 -3.39 -26.59
N TYR A 186 4.63 -4.38 -25.71
CA TYR A 186 5.41 -4.30 -24.48
C TYR A 186 6.91 -4.25 -24.80
N ASP A 187 7.59 -3.23 -24.27
CA ASP A 187 9.05 -3.22 -24.18
C ASP A 187 9.52 -4.34 -23.21
N GLY A 188 10.69 -4.94 -23.46
CA GLY A 188 11.27 -5.98 -22.61
C GLY A 188 11.54 -5.49 -21.18
N SER A 189 11.73 -4.19 -20.99
CA SER A 189 11.82 -3.57 -19.65
C SER A 189 10.48 -3.59 -18.91
N GLU A 190 9.38 -3.23 -19.58
CA GLU A 190 8.04 -3.20 -18.99
C GLU A 190 7.57 -4.60 -18.57
N MET A 191 7.84 -5.61 -19.39
CA MET A 191 7.52 -6.99 -19.07
C MET A 191 8.25 -7.49 -17.81
N ARG A 192 9.54 -7.14 -17.65
CA ARG A 192 10.29 -7.48 -16.42
C ARG A 192 9.72 -6.79 -15.19
N ASN A 193 9.36 -5.51 -15.29
CA ASN A 193 8.79 -4.77 -14.18
C ASN A 193 7.44 -5.35 -13.73
N GLU A 194 6.58 -5.78 -14.67
CA GLU A 194 5.32 -6.43 -14.35
C GLU A 194 5.54 -7.78 -13.65
N VAL A 195 6.54 -8.56 -14.08
CA VAL A 195 6.94 -9.82 -13.42
C VAL A 195 7.36 -9.56 -11.98
N TYR A 196 8.24 -8.58 -11.74
CA TYR A 196 8.66 -8.20 -10.39
C TYR A 196 7.50 -7.68 -9.55
N HIS A 197 6.62 -6.84 -10.11
CA HIS A 197 5.43 -6.34 -9.41
C HIS A 197 4.54 -7.49 -8.91
N ARG A 198 4.21 -8.45 -9.78
CA ARG A 198 3.43 -9.64 -9.39
C ARG A 198 4.15 -10.52 -8.39
N LYS A 199 5.47 -10.67 -8.53
CA LYS A 199 6.29 -11.43 -7.59
C LYS A 199 6.31 -10.78 -6.20
N ILE A 200 6.46 -9.45 -6.12
CA ILE A 200 6.35 -8.70 -4.86
C ILE A 200 4.99 -8.97 -4.21
N ILE A 201 3.88 -8.81 -4.95
CA ILE A 201 2.52 -9.08 -4.43
C ILE A 201 2.41 -10.51 -3.90
N SER A 202 2.97 -11.50 -4.61
CA SER A 202 2.88 -12.91 -4.22
C SER A 202 3.50 -13.20 -2.86
N TRP A 203 4.53 -12.46 -2.44
CA TRP A 203 5.15 -12.64 -1.13
C TRP A 203 4.24 -12.21 0.03
N PHE A 204 3.20 -11.40 -0.22
CA PHE A 204 2.28 -10.90 0.82
C PHE A 204 0.93 -11.62 0.85
N GLY A 205 0.71 -12.63 -0.01
CA GLY A 205 -0.55 -13.37 -0.05
C GLY A 205 -0.90 -14.01 1.30
N ASP A 206 -2.19 -14.17 1.58
CA ASP A 206 -2.70 -14.80 2.81
C ASP A 206 -2.63 -16.32 2.76
N SER A 207 -1.42 -16.82 2.53
CA SER A 207 -1.09 -18.24 2.45
C SER A 207 0.03 -18.57 3.43
N PRO A 208 0.01 -19.75 4.06
CA PRO A 208 1.14 -20.23 4.87
C PRO A 208 2.48 -20.26 4.13
N LEU A 209 2.48 -20.28 2.79
CA LEU A 209 3.70 -20.31 1.97
C LEU A 209 4.25 -18.92 1.63
N ALA A 210 3.46 -17.86 1.79
CA ALA A 210 3.89 -16.51 1.43
C ALA A 210 4.85 -15.97 2.49
N ALA A 211 6.06 -15.56 2.06
CA ALA A 211 7.16 -15.18 2.95
C ALA A 211 6.81 -14.06 3.95
N PHE A 212 6.00 -13.10 3.50
CA PHE A 212 5.53 -11.94 4.25
C PHE A 212 4.02 -11.97 4.49
N GLY A 213 3.39 -13.13 4.25
CA GLY A 213 1.97 -13.37 4.51
C GLY A 213 1.67 -13.39 6.00
N LEU A 214 0.40 -13.15 6.34
CA LEU A 214 -0.04 -12.99 7.73
C LEU A 214 0.35 -14.20 8.62
N HIS A 215 0.24 -15.43 8.09
CA HIS A 215 0.63 -16.66 8.78
C HIS A 215 2.07 -16.63 9.28
N GLN A 216 3.00 -16.19 8.42
CA GLN A 216 4.42 -16.11 8.78
C GLN A 216 4.69 -14.99 9.77
N LEU A 217 4.08 -13.82 9.57
CA LEU A 217 4.26 -12.69 10.49
C LEU A 217 3.79 -13.02 11.91
N ILE A 218 2.69 -13.76 12.06
CA ILE A 218 2.21 -14.24 13.36
C ILE A 218 3.19 -15.24 13.97
N GLU A 219 3.74 -16.17 13.18
CA GLU A 219 4.73 -17.13 13.67
C GLU A 219 5.96 -16.41 14.24
N TYR A 220 6.48 -15.39 13.55
CA TYR A 220 7.57 -14.57 14.06
C TYR A 220 7.17 -13.72 15.28
N GLY A 221 5.90 -13.31 15.37
CA GLY A 221 5.35 -12.57 16.50
C GLY A 221 5.35 -13.35 17.82
N LYS A 222 5.35 -14.68 17.79
CA LYS A 222 5.35 -15.53 18.99
C LYS A 222 6.53 -15.26 19.91
N LYS A 223 7.71 -14.95 19.36
CA LYS A 223 8.90 -14.60 20.16
C LYS A 223 8.73 -13.31 20.97
N SER A 224 7.81 -12.45 20.55
CA SER A 224 7.42 -11.22 21.24
C SER A 224 6.15 -11.41 22.09
N GLY A 225 5.76 -12.66 22.37
CA GLY A 225 4.57 -12.99 23.16
C GLY A 225 3.25 -12.72 22.45
N LYS A 226 3.25 -12.56 21.12
CA LYS A 226 2.04 -12.29 20.34
C LYS A 226 1.46 -13.56 19.73
N ILE A 227 0.14 -13.63 19.69
CA ILE A 227 -0.61 -14.71 19.03
C ILE A 227 -1.59 -14.14 18.00
N ALA A 228 -2.23 -15.01 17.24
CA ALA A 228 -3.31 -14.63 16.34
C ALA A 228 -4.47 -14.04 17.15
N GLY A 229 -5.03 -12.92 16.71
CA GLY A 229 -6.08 -12.18 17.45
C GLY A 229 -5.56 -11.02 18.31
N ASP A 230 -4.26 -10.99 18.64
CA ASP A 230 -3.69 -9.90 19.42
C ASP A 230 -3.59 -8.59 18.64
N TRP A 231 -3.57 -7.48 19.38
CA TRP A 231 -3.15 -6.20 18.85
C TRP A 231 -1.62 -6.10 18.82
N TYR A 232 -1.08 -5.60 17.71
CA TYR A 232 0.35 -5.41 17.48
C TYR A 232 0.69 -3.91 17.51
N GLY A 233 1.82 -3.56 18.13
CA GLY A 233 2.35 -2.19 18.09
C GLY A 233 3.39 -2.02 16.98
N PRO A 234 3.63 -0.79 16.48
CA PRO A 234 4.59 -0.54 15.39
C PRO A 234 6.00 -1.09 15.64
N ALA A 235 6.52 -0.97 16.88
CA ALA A 235 7.85 -1.48 17.23
C ALA A 235 7.94 -3.02 17.11
N VAL A 236 6.91 -3.73 17.57
CA VAL A 236 6.84 -5.19 17.46
C VAL A 236 6.76 -5.61 16.00
N VAL A 237 5.93 -4.94 15.21
CA VAL A 237 5.81 -5.21 13.76
C VAL A 237 7.12 -4.96 13.04
N ALA A 238 7.85 -3.88 13.35
CA ALA A 238 9.15 -3.60 12.73
C ALA A 238 10.15 -4.77 12.94
N HIS A 239 10.22 -5.33 14.15
CA HIS A 239 11.06 -6.48 14.43
C HIS A 239 10.56 -7.78 13.78
N ILE A 240 9.24 -7.97 13.67
CA ILE A 240 8.65 -9.08 12.92
C ILE A 240 9.04 -9.01 11.44
N LEU A 241 8.92 -7.83 10.81
CA LEU A 241 9.31 -7.63 9.40
C LEU A 241 10.80 -7.88 9.20
N ARG A 242 11.64 -7.40 10.11
CA ARG A 242 13.08 -7.73 10.09
C ARG A 242 13.29 -9.22 10.09
N LYS A 243 12.65 -9.94 11.00
CA LYS A 243 12.82 -11.39 11.09
C LYS A 243 12.29 -12.12 9.84
N ALA A 244 11.18 -11.65 9.30
CA ALA A 244 10.59 -12.23 8.09
C ALA A 244 11.51 -12.08 6.87
N VAL A 245 12.18 -10.94 6.71
CA VAL A 245 13.17 -10.73 5.64
C VAL A 245 14.43 -11.58 5.86
N GLU A 246 14.94 -11.68 7.09
CA GLU A 246 16.10 -12.53 7.42
C GLU A 246 15.87 -14.03 7.11
N GLU A 247 14.65 -14.51 7.31
CA GLU A 247 14.28 -15.92 7.11
C GLU A 247 13.71 -16.21 5.71
N ALA A 248 13.53 -15.18 4.88
CA ALA A 248 13.00 -15.35 3.54
C ALA A 248 13.97 -16.17 2.69
N ARG A 249 13.47 -17.24 2.06
CA ARG A 249 14.28 -18.16 1.25
C ARG A 249 14.25 -17.87 -0.24
N ASP A 250 13.49 -16.87 -0.68
CA ASP A 250 13.44 -16.50 -2.10
C ASP A 250 14.79 -15.92 -2.52
N PRO A 251 15.44 -16.47 -3.58
CA PRO A 251 16.72 -15.97 -4.04
C PRO A 251 16.72 -14.48 -4.41
N GLU A 252 15.59 -13.94 -4.88
CA GLU A 252 15.52 -12.51 -5.24
C GLU A 252 15.54 -11.58 -4.04
N LEU A 253 15.23 -12.08 -2.84
CA LEU A 253 15.31 -11.31 -1.60
C LEU A 253 16.72 -11.31 -1.01
N GLN A 254 17.66 -12.07 -1.58
CA GLN A 254 19.05 -12.05 -1.14
C GLN A 254 19.64 -10.66 -1.34
N GLY A 255 20.23 -10.10 -0.27
CA GLY A 255 20.79 -8.74 -0.28
C GLY A 255 19.82 -7.65 0.17
N VAL A 256 18.53 -7.96 0.40
CA VAL A 256 17.60 -7.08 1.11
C VAL A 256 17.69 -7.36 2.60
N THR A 257 17.89 -6.31 3.40
CA THR A 257 17.92 -6.39 4.86
C THR A 257 17.03 -5.33 5.47
N VAL A 258 16.61 -5.54 6.73
CA VAL A 258 15.86 -4.56 7.51
C VAL A 258 16.66 -4.19 8.74
N TYR A 259 16.90 -2.89 8.92
CA TYR A 259 17.47 -2.34 10.14
C TYR A 259 16.36 -1.72 10.98
N VAL A 260 16.21 -2.15 12.22
CA VAL A 260 15.26 -1.54 13.16
C VAL A 260 16.06 -0.75 14.18
N ALA A 261 15.90 0.58 14.16
CA ALA A 261 16.58 1.48 15.08
C ALA A 261 16.20 1.16 16.53
N GLN A 262 17.18 1.22 17.41
CA GLN A 262 16.99 1.09 18.85
C GLN A 262 17.08 2.48 19.48
N ASP A 263 16.23 2.74 20.47
CA ASP A 263 16.21 4.01 21.21
C ASP A 263 16.17 5.25 20.30
N CYS A 264 15.39 5.16 19.21
CA CYS A 264 15.25 6.19 18.18
C CYS A 264 16.57 6.63 17.51
N THR A 265 17.62 5.81 17.57
CA THR A 265 18.96 6.12 17.07
C THR A 265 19.35 5.17 15.94
N VAL A 266 19.86 5.73 14.84
CA VAL A 266 20.39 4.97 13.71
C VAL A 266 21.91 5.06 13.72
N TYR A 267 22.59 3.93 13.90
CA TYR A 267 24.04 3.85 13.84
C TYR A 267 24.48 3.64 12.40
N SER A 268 25.19 4.62 11.82
CA SER A 268 25.59 4.57 10.42
C SER A 268 26.51 3.39 10.10
N SER A 269 27.41 3.02 11.01
CA SER A 269 28.27 1.84 10.88
C SER A 269 27.47 0.56 10.70
N ASP A 270 26.44 0.35 11.54
CA ASP A 270 25.59 -0.84 11.50
C ASP A 270 24.83 -0.98 10.18
N VAL A 271 24.43 0.15 9.59
CA VAL A 271 23.74 0.19 8.30
C VAL A 271 24.72 -0.12 7.16
N ILE A 272 25.91 0.50 7.18
CA ILE A 272 26.96 0.29 6.18
C ILE A 272 27.45 -1.17 6.22
N ASP A 273 27.68 -1.73 7.40
CA ASP A 273 28.15 -3.10 7.57
C ASP A 273 27.16 -4.11 6.98
N ARG A 274 25.84 -3.86 7.10
CA ARG A 274 24.80 -4.69 6.49
C ARG A 274 24.78 -4.60 4.96
N GLN A 275 25.20 -3.48 4.41
CA GLN A 275 25.42 -3.33 2.98
C GLN A 275 26.70 -4.05 2.51
N CYS A 276 27.76 -4.04 3.32
CA CYS A 276 29.07 -4.59 2.96
C CYS A 276 29.23 -6.10 3.22
N SER A 277 28.60 -6.67 4.24
CA SER A 277 28.82 -8.06 4.74
C SER A 277 28.49 -9.20 3.76
N PHE A 278 27.95 -8.89 2.58
CA PHE A 278 27.65 -9.86 1.51
C PHE A 278 28.57 -9.72 0.28
N MET A 279 29.79 -9.20 0.41
CA MET A 279 30.69 -8.87 -0.73
C MET A 279 31.58 -10.03 -1.23
N ASP A 280 31.43 -11.25 -0.72
CA ASP A 280 32.35 -12.35 -1.04
C ASP A 280 32.10 -13.08 -2.38
N SER A 281 31.13 -12.66 -3.21
CA SER A 281 30.93 -13.28 -4.53
C SER A 281 30.96 -12.23 -5.64
N GLY A 282 31.79 -12.46 -6.66
CA GLY A 282 32.09 -11.54 -7.77
C GLY A 282 30.93 -11.17 -8.71
N LYS A 283 29.68 -11.30 -8.27
CA LYS A 283 28.49 -10.70 -8.89
C LYS A 283 27.86 -9.76 -7.88
N ALA A 284 28.04 -8.46 -8.09
CA ALA A 284 27.46 -7.44 -7.22
C ALA A 284 25.96 -7.28 -7.53
N ASP A 285 25.14 -8.17 -7.00
CA ASP A 285 23.70 -7.94 -6.97
C ASP A 285 23.41 -6.71 -6.08
N PRO A 286 22.46 -5.85 -6.47
CA PRO A 286 22.17 -4.62 -5.74
C PRO A 286 21.65 -4.94 -4.34
N LYS A 287 22.28 -4.36 -3.32
CA LYS A 287 21.91 -4.56 -1.91
C LYS A 287 21.07 -3.41 -1.40
N ALA A 288 20.11 -3.70 -0.54
CA ALA A 288 19.23 -2.71 0.06
C ALA A 288 19.09 -2.89 1.56
N VAL A 289 19.05 -1.76 2.28
CA VAL A 289 18.73 -1.72 3.71
C VAL A 289 17.45 -0.91 3.87
N ILE A 290 16.40 -1.55 4.36
CA ILE A 290 15.15 -0.89 4.76
C ILE A 290 15.30 -0.47 6.22
N ILE A 291 15.29 0.83 6.48
CA ILE A 291 15.46 1.39 7.82
C ILE A 291 14.08 1.67 8.42
N LEU A 292 13.78 1.05 9.56
CA LEU A 292 12.57 1.27 10.34
C LEU A 292 12.93 1.93 11.66
N VAL A 293 12.29 3.06 11.97
CA VAL A 293 12.53 3.80 13.22
C VAL A 293 11.22 3.85 14.01
N PRO A 294 10.99 2.92 14.95
CA PRO A 294 9.86 3.00 15.86
C PRO A 294 10.03 4.21 16.78
N VAL A 295 9.06 5.12 16.78
CA VAL A 295 9.12 6.36 17.59
C VAL A 295 7.88 6.51 18.47
N ARG A 296 8.04 7.18 19.60
CA ARG A 296 6.94 7.67 20.45
C ARG A 296 7.06 9.18 20.56
N LEU A 297 6.17 9.90 19.88
CA LEU A 297 6.23 11.37 19.75
C LEU A 297 5.47 12.11 20.86
N GLY A 298 5.02 11.41 21.90
CA GLY A 298 4.30 12.00 23.02
C GLY A 298 3.65 10.99 23.97
N GLY A 299 2.98 11.50 24.99
CA GLY A 299 2.27 10.70 26.00
C GLY A 299 0.97 10.12 25.47
N GLU A 300 -0.10 10.91 25.55
CA GLU A 300 -1.44 10.60 24.99
C GLU A 300 -1.66 11.22 23.61
N ARG A 301 -0.98 12.34 23.31
CA ARG A 301 -1.05 13.07 22.05
C ARG A 301 0.36 13.32 21.53
N THR A 302 0.49 13.45 20.21
CA THR A 302 1.73 13.88 19.56
C THR A 302 2.13 15.27 20.06
N ASN A 303 3.39 15.45 20.45
CA ASN A 303 3.93 16.78 20.71
C ASN A 303 4.02 17.56 19.37
N MET A 304 3.44 18.75 19.35
CA MET A 304 3.39 19.63 18.17
C MET A 304 4.78 20.05 17.69
N ASP A 305 5.79 20.08 18.58
CA ASP A 305 7.18 20.38 18.22
C ASP A 305 7.75 19.40 17.19
N TYR A 306 7.21 18.18 17.12
CA TYR A 306 7.67 17.15 16.17
C TYR A 306 6.98 17.21 14.80
N ILE A 307 5.93 18.02 14.62
CA ILE A 307 5.12 17.98 13.39
C ILE A 307 5.93 18.30 12.14
N GLU A 308 6.78 19.32 12.19
CA GLU A 308 7.59 19.71 11.03
C GLU A 308 8.70 18.70 10.72
N PHE A 309 9.09 17.84 11.68
CA PHE A 309 10.04 16.75 11.45
C PHE A 309 9.39 15.49 10.87
N VAL A 310 8.09 15.32 11.09
CA VAL A 310 7.31 14.18 10.57
C VAL A 310 6.82 14.43 9.14
N LYS A 311 6.57 15.69 8.78
CA LYS A 311 6.23 16.10 7.41
C LYS A 311 7.43 15.94 6.48
#